data_AF-A0AAE0UX95-F1
#
_entry.id   AF-A0AAE0UX95-F1
#
_cell.length_a   1.000
_cell.length_b   1.000
_cell.length_c   1.000
_cell.angle_alpha   90.00
_cell.angle_beta   90.00
_cell.angle_gamma   90.00
#
_symmetry.space_group_name_H-M   'P 1'
#
loop_
_entity.id
_entity.type
_entity.pdbx_description
1 polymer ?
#
loop_
_entity_poly.entity_id
_entity_poly.type
_entity_poly.pdbx_seq_one_letter_code
_entity_poly.pdbx_strand_id
1 'polypeptide(L)'
;MAVVVNPGFDRSGAGGWSPVDSINHQWLEINLGERTEVTGVATQGRYGSSDWVTHYLLMFSDTGHNWRQYRQEDSSGVFFGNTNADSVVSYKLQQPVFTQFLRLLPLLWNPNGRVGLRLEAYGCQYKSDVASFDRASYLLYKLDAVTSPSPKDLLTMNFKTVHNSGVLMHMEGNHGHNLSLELLKGKLFIHFRKASPVIHLLPVEVAAI
;
A
#
# COMPACT_ATOMS: atom_id res chain seq x y z
N MET A 1 0.91 8.15 16.33
CA MET A 1 0.15 7.23 17.20
C MET A 1 -1.20 7.00 16.55
N ALA A 2 -1.56 5.76 16.24
CA ALA A 2 -2.85 5.44 15.63
C ALA A 2 -3.96 5.41 16.69
N VAL A 3 -5.17 5.81 16.31
CA VAL A 3 -6.34 5.85 17.21
C VAL A 3 -7.32 4.76 16.80
N VAL A 4 -7.77 3.95 17.75
CA VAL A 4 -8.85 2.98 17.54
C VAL A 4 -10.18 3.72 17.46
N VAL A 5 -10.95 3.51 16.39
CA VAL A 5 -12.15 4.33 16.07
C VAL A 5 -13.47 3.56 16.06
N ASN A 6 -13.50 2.34 16.59
CA ASN A 6 -14.71 1.50 16.57
C ASN A 6 -15.82 1.92 17.56
N PRO A 7 -17.10 1.82 17.15
CA PRO A 7 -18.24 2.18 18.00
C PRO A 7 -18.70 1.11 19.01
N GLY A 8 -18.06 -0.06 19.10
CA GLY A 8 -18.43 -1.12 20.05
C GLY A 8 -17.22 -1.84 20.61
N PHE A 9 -16.95 -1.66 21.90
CA PHE A 9 -15.87 -2.34 22.62
C PHE A 9 -16.32 -2.68 24.04
N ASP A 10 -16.13 -3.93 24.45
CA ASP A 10 -16.30 -4.34 25.85
C ASP A 10 -15.09 -3.85 26.68
N ARG A 11 -15.35 -2.93 27.62
CA ARG A 11 -14.33 -2.30 28.49
C ARG A 11 -13.79 -3.22 29.59
N SER A 12 -14.03 -4.53 29.52
CA SER A 12 -13.54 -5.52 30.48
C SER A 12 -12.00 -5.67 30.47
N GLY A 13 -11.26 -4.65 30.94
CA GLY A 13 -9.95 -4.68 31.62
C GLY A 13 -8.72 -5.43 31.06
N ALA A 14 -8.84 -6.29 30.04
CA ALA A 14 -7.82 -7.28 29.67
C ALA A 14 -6.83 -6.82 28.58
N GLY A 15 -6.63 -5.50 28.45
CA GLY A 15 -5.52 -4.93 27.67
C GLY A 15 -5.58 -5.11 26.13
N GLY A 16 -6.76 -5.22 25.52
CA GLY A 16 -6.92 -5.31 24.06
C GLY A 16 -8.37 -5.17 23.60
N TRP A 17 -8.60 -5.07 22.30
CA TRP A 17 -9.92 -4.93 21.68
C TRP A 17 -10.69 -6.26 21.60
N SER A 18 -12.00 -6.23 21.84
CA SER A 18 -12.97 -7.31 21.63
C SER A 18 -14.31 -6.69 21.25
N PRO A 19 -15.01 -7.20 20.22
CA PRO A 19 -16.37 -6.75 19.93
C PRO A 19 -17.32 -7.21 21.04
N VAL A 20 -18.46 -6.53 21.19
CA VAL A 20 -19.50 -6.92 22.17
C VAL A 20 -19.98 -8.35 21.89
N ASP A 21 -20.26 -8.64 20.62
CA ASP A 21 -20.64 -9.96 20.15
C ASP A 21 -19.59 -10.51 19.17
N SER A 22 -19.15 -11.75 19.38
CA SER A 22 -18.23 -12.45 18.48
C SER A 22 -19.00 -13.10 17.32
N ILE A 23 -19.56 -12.25 16.46
CA ILE A 23 -20.24 -12.66 15.22
C ILE A 23 -19.36 -12.36 14.00
N ASN A 24 -19.71 -12.92 12.85
CA ASN A 24 -19.09 -12.56 11.58
C ASN A 24 -19.32 -11.07 11.27
N HIS A 25 -18.43 -10.47 10.48
CA HIS A 25 -18.47 -9.05 10.08
C HIS A 25 -18.10 -8.03 11.17
N GLN A 26 -17.41 -8.47 12.23
CA GLN A 26 -16.72 -7.55 13.13
C GLN A 26 -15.43 -7.04 12.46
N TRP A 27 -14.94 -5.87 12.87
CA TRP A 27 -13.64 -5.37 12.45
C TRP A 27 -12.99 -4.57 13.57
N LEU A 28 -11.67 -4.54 13.62
CA LEU A 28 -10.88 -3.54 14.35
C LEU A 28 -10.43 -2.46 13.36
N GLU A 29 -10.89 -1.22 13.54
CA GLU A 29 -10.46 -0.08 12.73
C GLU A 29 -9.50 0.83 13.50
N ILE A 30 -8.40 1.17 12.83
CA ILE A 30 -7.45 2.18 13.30
C ILE A 30 -7.32 3.32 12.28
N ASN A 31 -7.33 4.54 12.79
CA ASN A 31 -6.99 5.74 12.04
C ASN A 31 -5.53 6.10 12.33
N LEU A 32 -4.69 6.10 11.29
CA LEU A 32 -3.26 6.42 11.38
C LEU A 32 -3.01 7.94 11.49
N GLY A 33 -4.06 8.76 11.36
CA GLY A 33 -4.02 10.22 11.41
C GLY A 33 -3.70 10.82 10.06
N GLU A 34 -2.57 10.44 9.47
CA GLU A 34 -2.12 10.85 8.15
C GLU A 34 -1.91 9.65 7.23
N ARG A 35 -1.84 9.92 5.92
CA ARG A 35 -1.52 8.89 4.93
C ARG A 35 -0.13 8.33 5.23
N THR A 36 -0.07 7.01 5.37
CA THR A 36 1.10 6.28 5.87
C THR A 36 1.43 5.15 4.90
N GLU A 37 2.71 4.94 4.64
CA GLU A 37 3.21 3.72 3.99
C GLU A 37 3.29 2.61 5.03
N VAL A 38 2.29 1.73 5.05
CA VAL A 38 2.23 0.57 5.95
C VAL A 38 3.01 -0.58 5.31
N THR A 39 4.04 -1.05 6.01
CA THR A 39 4.96 -2.11 5.55
C THR A 39 4.80 -3.40 6.32
N GLY A 40 4.09 -3.38 7.44
CA GLY A 40 3.86 -4.57 8.26
C GLY A 40 2.74 -4.38 9.25
N VAL A 41 2.26 -5.50 9.79
CA VAL A 41 1.31 -5.54 10.91
C VAL A 41 1.74 -6.59 11.91
N ALA A 42 1.41 -6.39 13.18
CA ALA A 42 1.51 -7.43 14.20
C ALA A 42 0.21 -7.54 14.99
N THR A 43 -0.12 -8.78 15.33
CA THR A 43 -1.34 -9.17 16.03
C THR A 43 -1.00 -9.97 17.28
N GLN A 44 -1.78 -9.76 18.34
CA GLN A 44 -1.69 -10.49 19.60
C GLN A 44 -3.11 -10.69 20.15
N GLY A 45 -3.36 -11.75 20.93
CA GLY A 45 -4.65 -11.92 21.61
C GLY A 45 -4.81 -10.98 22.81
N ARG A 46 -5.96 -11.02 23.50
CA ARG A 46 -6.15 -10.25 24.76
C ARG A 46 -5.39 -10.92 25.91
N TYR A 47 -4.73 -10.11 26.71
CA TYR A 47 -3.85 -10.63 27.78
C TYR A 47 -4.65 -11.38 28.85
N GLY A 48 -4.15 -12.55 29.25
CA GLY A 48 -4.76 -13.34 30.32
C GLY A 48 -6.17 -13.88 30.00
N SER A 49 -6.56 -13.94 28.73
CA SER A 49 -7.86 -14.48 28.31
C SER A 49 -7.72 -15.61 27.28
N SER A 50 -8.86 -16.20 26.92
CA SER A 50 -8.95 -17.15 25.81
C SER A 50 -9.30 -16.46 24.48
N ASP A 51 -9.18 -15.13 24.40
CA ASP A 51 -9.67 -14.35 23.26
C ASP A 51 -8.53 -14.00 22.31
N TRP A 52 -8.50 -14.68 21.15
CA TRP A 52 -7.57 -14.36 20.07
C TRP A 52 -8.14 -14.76 18.71
N VAL A 53 -7.73 -14.03 17.68
CA VAL A 53 -8.10 -14.29 16.29
C VAL A 53 -7.07 -15.22 15.65
N THR A 54 -7.54 -16.29 15.01
CA THR A 54 -6.70 -17.29 14.33
C THR A 54 -6.60 -17.02 12.84
N HIS A 55 -7.60 -16.37 12.23
CA HIS A 55 -7.58 -15.99 10.82
C HIS A 55 -8.24 -14.63 10.62
N TYR A 56 -7.68 -13.80 9.75
CA TYR A 56 -8.24 -12.48 9.46
C TYR A 56 -7.95 -11.99 8.04
N LEU A 57 -8.70 -10.97 7.62
CA LEU A 57 -8.40 -10.16 6.44
C LEU A 57 -7.89 -8.79 6.88
N LEU A 58 -7.00 -8.21 6.07
CA LEU A 58 -6.62 -6.80 6.18
C LEU A 58 -7.32 -5.98 5.10
N MET A 59 -7.91 -4.87 5.51
CA MET A 59 -8.58 -3.91 4.64
C MET A 59 -7.97 -2.53 4.85
N PHE A 60 -7.91 -1.72 3.81
CA PHE A 60 -7.34 -0.37 3.87
C PHE A 60 -8.20 0.65 3.12
N SER A 61 -8.16 1.90 3.57
CA SER A 61 -8.92 3.00 2.98
C SER A 61 -8.20 4.34 3.15
N ASP A 62 -8.29 5.21 2.15
CA ASP A 62 -7.86 6.61 2.28
C ASP A 62 -8.99 7.50 2.83
N THR A 63 -10.24 7.03 2.87
CA THR A 63 -11.42 7.86 3.25
C THR A 63 -12.22 7.32 4.43
N GLY A 64 -11.97 6.08 4.87
CA GLY A 64 -12.77 5.38 5.88
C GLY A 64 -14.09 4.81 5.35
N HIS A 65 -14.45 5.07 4.08
CA HIS A 65 -15.70 4.60 3.47
C HIS A 65 -15.48 3.54 2.40
N ASN A 66 -14.47 3.74 1.52
CA ASN A 66 -14.17 2.82 0.42
C ASN A 66 -13.00 1.92 0.81
N TRP A 67 -13.29 0.65 1.07
CA TRP A 67 -12.32 -0.30 1.59
C TRP A 67 -11.82 -1.24 0.51
N ARG A 68 -10.51 -1.46 0.48
CA ARG A 68 -9.84 -2.43 -0.40
C ARG A 68 -9.20 -3.51 0.45
N GLN A 69 -9.32 -4.76 0.01
CA GLN A 69 -8.67 -5.88 0.69
C GLN A 69 -7.19 -5.93 0.28
N TYR A 70 -6.31 -6.16 1.25
CA TYR A 70 -4.94 -6.54 0.96
C TYR A 70 -4.87 -7.98 0.45
N ARG A 71 -4.24 -8.18 -0.70
CA ARG A 71 -3.96 -9.50 -1.28
C ARG A 71 -2.54 -9.49 -1.82
N GLN A 72 -1.81 -10.57 -1.56
CA GLN A 72 -0.56 -10.84 -2.27
C GLN A 72 -0.91 -11.51 -3.59
N GLU A 73 -0.03 -11.41 -4.59
CA GLU A 73 -0.18 -12.14 -5.85
C GLU A 73 -0.39 -13.63 -5.56
N ASP A 74 -1.38 -14.21 -6.21
CA ASP A 74 -1.77 -15.63 -6.09
C ASP A 74 -2.17 -16.12 -4.68
N SER A 75 -2.48 -15.22 -3.74
CA SER A 75 -2.96 -15.59 -2.40
C SER A 75 -4.45 -15.29 -2.17
N SER A 76 -5.09 -16.04 -1.27
CA SER A 76 -6.47 -15.79 -0.83
C SER A 76 -6.63 -14.46 -0.06
N GLY A 77 -5.52 -13.81 0.30
CA GLY A 77 -5.50 -12.61 1.14
C GLY A 77 -5.86 -12.87 2.61
N VAL A 78 -5.97 -14.13 3.02
CA VAL A 78 -6.19 -14.54 4.41
C VAL A 78 -4.85 -14.59 5.14
N PHE A 79 -4.81 -13.96 6.32
CA PHE A 79 -3.67 -14.00 7.23
C PHE A 79 -3.93 -15.00 8.34
N PHE A 80 -2.90 -15.79 8.68
CA PHE A 80 -2.92 -16.70 9.82
C PHE A 80 -2.48 -15.94 11.06
N GLY A 81 -3.39 -15.78 12.01
CA GLY A 81 -3.19 -15.01 13.24
C GLY A 81 -2.58 -15.84 14.37
N ASN A 82 -3.07 -15.57 15.57
CA ASN A 82 -2.50 -16.08 16.81
C ASN A 82 -3.00 -17.50 17.14
N THR A 83 -2.18 -18.25 17.86
CA THR A 83 -2.53 -19.56 18.44
C THR A 83 -2.78 -19.50 19.95
N ASN A 84 -2.49 -18.36 20.57
CA ASN A 84 -2.68 -18.10 22.00
C ASN A 84 -2.81 -16.57 22.24
N ALA A 85 -3.01 -16.18 23.50
CA ALA A 85 -3.18 -14.79 23.90
C ALA A 85 -1.88 -13.96 23.91
N ASP A 86 -0.72 -14.60 24.11
CA ASP A 86 0.51 -13.95 24.55
C ASP A 86 1.57 -13.79 23.45
N SER A 87 1.59 -14.67 22.44
CA SER A 87 2.57 -14.63 21.36
C SER A 87 2.17 -13.59 20.32
N VAL A 88 3.13 -12.73 19.94
CA VAL A 88 2.96 -11.77 18.84
C VAL A 88 3.20 -12.48 17.50
N VAL A 89 2.25 -12.33 16.58
CA VAL A 89 2.37 -12.80 15.20
C VAL A 89 2.46 -11.60 14.28
N SER A 90 3.55 -11.47 13.53
CA SER A 90 3.82 -10.34 12.65
C SER A 90 3.96 -10.74 11.19
N TYR A 91 3.43 -9.91 10.31
CA TYR A 91 3.60 -10.04 8.86
C TYR A 91 4.28 -8.80 8.30
N LYS A 92 5.34 -9.02 7.52
CA LYS A 92 5.86 -8.02 6.59
C LYS A 92 5.04 -8.10 5.31
N LEU A 93 4.46 -6.98 4.89
CA LEU A 93 3.71 -6.89 3.66
C LEU A 93 4.70 -6.92 2.49
N GLN A 94 4.52 -7.83 1.54
CA GLN A 94 5.38 -7.92 0.36
C GLN A 94 5.29 -6.64 -0.49
N GLN A 95 4.06 -6.18 -0.69
CA GLN A 95 3.75 -4.88 -1.28
C GLN A 95 3.29 -3.94 -0.16
N PRO A 96 3.98 -2.81 0.10
CA PRO A 96 3.52 -1.80 1.04
C PRO A 96 2.16 -1.22 0.64
N VAL A 97 1.39 -0.76 1.64
CA VAL A 97 0.07 -0.15 1.42
C VAL A 97 0.11 1.30 1.86
N PHE A 98 -0.23 2.21 0.95
CA PHE A 98 -0.37 3.64 1.24
C PHE A 98 -1.81 3.92 1.68
N THR A 99 -2.03 4.21 2.95
CA THR A 99 -3.38 4.36 3.52
C THR A 99 -3.41 5.24 4.76
N GLN A 100 -4.57 5.82 5.07
CA GLN A 100 -4.82 6.52 6.34
C GLN A 100 -5.58 5.63 7.34
N PHE A 101 -6.43 4.72 6.86
CA PHE A 101 -7.24 3.84 7.69
C PHE A 101 -6.92 2.38 7.41
N LEU A 102 -6.76 1.61 8.49
CA LEU A 102 -6.55 0.17 8.41
C LEU A 102 -7.66 -0.54 9.20
N ARG A 103 -8.18 -1.62 8.63
CA ARG A 103 -9.15 -2.51 9.26
C ARG A 103 -8.62 -3.93 9.28
N LEU A 104 -8.78 -4.59 10.42
CA LEU A 104 -8.59 -6.03 10.55
C LEU A 104 -9.96 -6.68 10.74
N LEU A 105 -10.33 -7.61 9.87
CA LEU A 105 -11.60 -8.32 9.91
C LEU A 105 -11.35 -9.77 10.38
N PRO A 106 -11.74 -10.14 11.61
CA PRO A 106 -11.65 -11.51 12.07
C PRO A 106 -12.50 -12.44 11.20
N LEU A 107 -11.92 -13.57 10.80
CA LEU A 107 -12.61 -14.66 10.09
C LEU A 107 -12.85 -15.84 11.02
N LEU A 108 -11.83 -16.23 11.78
CA LEU A 108 -11.86 -17.32 12.75
C LEU A 108 -11.13 -16.89 14.02
N TRP A 109 -11.55 -17.43 15.17
CA TRP A 109 -10.98 -17.16 16.48
C TRP A 109 -10.93 -18.46 17.30
N ASN A 110 -10.38 -18.37 18.52
CA ASN A 110 -10.34 -19.51 19.43
C ASN A 110 -11.76 -20.05 19.70
N PRO A 111 -12.06 -21.35 19.44
CA PRO A 111 -13.38 -21.91 19.72
C PRO A 111 -13.76 -21.88 21.20
N ASN A 112 -12.77 -21.80 22.10
CA ASN A 112 -12.98 -21.75 23.55
C ASN A 112 -13.03 -20.31 24.12
N GLY A 113 -13.08 -19.29 23.27
CA GLY A 113 -13.07 -17.88 23.69
C GLY A 113 -13.80 -16.97 22.71
N ARG A 114 -13.47 -15.67 22.76
CA ARG A 114 -14.06 -14.64 21.91
C ARG A 114 -13.06 -14.09 20.89
N VAL A 115 -13.53 -13.21 20.01
CA VAL A 115 -12.65 -12.35 19.22
C VAL A 115 -11.87 -11.43 20.17
N GLY A 116 -10.54 -11.48 20.12
CA GLY A 116 -9.66 -10.63 20.91
C GLY A 116 -8.42 -10.23 20.12
N LEU A 117 -8.06 -8.94 20.18
CA LEU A 117 -6.97 -8.37 19.39
C LEU A 117 -6.20 -7.27 20.14
N ARG A 118 -4.89 -7.30 19.99
CA ARG A 118 -4.00 -6.14 20.01
C ARG A 118 -3.39 -6.05 18.62
N LEU A 119 -3.39 -4.86 18.04
CA LEU A 119 -2.93 -4.62 16.68
C LEU A 119 -1.89 -3.51 16.70
N GLU A 120 -0.76 -3.78 16.04
CA GLU A 120 0.27 -2.80 15.73
C GLU A 120 0.43 -2.73 14.21
N ALA A 121 0.58 -1.52 13.66
CA ALA A 121 0.89 -1.30 12.25
C ALA A 121 2.25 -0.61 12.13
N TYR A 122 3.12 -1.17 11.29
CA TYR A 122 4.47 -0.67 11.06
C TYR A 122 4.54 0.08 9.74
N GLY A 123 5.26 1.19 9.72
CA GLY A 123 5.35 2.05 8.55
C GLY A 123 5.99 3.41 8.82
N CYS A 124 5.91 4.29 7.84
CA CYS A 124 6.33 5.68 7.95
C CYS A 124 5.29 6.62 7.29
N GLN A 125 5.24 7.88 7.73
CA GLN A 125 4.37 8.87 7.10
C GLN A 125 4.71 9.01 5.62
N TYR A 126 3.68 8.94 4.78
CA TYR A 126 3.83 9.11 3.35
C TYR A 126 4.07 10.59 3.05
N LYS A 127 5.24 10.90 2.49
CA LYS A 127 5.56 12.24 1.99
C LYS A 127 5.43 12.23 0.47
N SER A 128 4.60 13.12 -0.06
CA SER A 128 4.49 13.37 -1.49
C SER A 128 4.55 14.85 -1.78
N ASP A 129 5.37 15.22 -2.74
CA ASP A 129 5.37 16.56 -3.32
C ASP A 129 4.39 16.58 -4.49
N VAL A 130 3.42 17.50 -4.44
CA VAL A 130 2.48 17.71 -5.55
C VAL A 130 3.09 18.75 -6.48
N ALA A 131 3.62 18.29 -7.62
CA ALA A 131 3.99 19.18 -8.72
C ALA A 131 2.76 19.42 -9.61
N SER A 132 2.43 20.70 -9.84
CA SER A 132 1.41 21.09 -10.82
C SER A 132 2.10 21.51 -12.10
N PHE A 133 1.61 21.03 -13.24
CA PHE A 133 2.20 21.32 -14.55
C PHE A 133 1.21 22.10 -15.41
N ASP A 134 1.53 23.35 -15.69
CA ASP A 134 0.72 24.29 -16.48
C ASP A 134 1.02 24.23 -17.99
N ARG A 135 1.43 23.04 -18.48
CA ARG A 135 1.93 22.77 -19.85
C ARG A 135 3.29 23.38 -20.21
N ALA A 136 3.80 24.35 -19.46
CA ALA A 136 5.17 24.88 -19.62
C ALA A 136 6.13 24.34 -18.56
N SER A 137 5.59 23.89 -17.42
CA SER A 137 6.35 23.31 -16.32
C SER A 137 6.84 21.89 -16.65
N TYR A 138 8.07 21.58 -16.22
CA TYR A 138 8.66 20.25 -16.26
C TYR A 138 9.51 20.03 -15.00
N LEU A 139 9.61 18.77 -14.53
CA LEU A 139 10.57 18.42 -13.49
C LEU A 139 11.89 18.02 -14.16
N LEU A 140 12.95 18.76 -13.85
CA LEU A 140 14.30 18.41 -14.29
C LEU A 140 14.93 17.52 -13.21
N TYR A 141 15.04 16.23 -13.49
CA TYR A 141 15.82 15.31 -12.66
C TYR A 141 17.21 15.15 -13.26
N LYS A 142 18.24 15.59 -12.54
CA LYS A 142 19.64 15.42 -12.94
C LYS A 142 20.21 14.23 -12.18
N LEU A 143 20.56 13.16 -12.89
CA LEU A 143 21.31 12.05 -12.29
C LEU A 143 22.74 12.54 -12.02
N ASP A 144 23.09 12.65 -10.73
CA ASP A 144 24.48 12.81 -10.35
C ASP A 144 25.21 11.50 -10.67
N ALA A 145 26.22 11.58 -11.54
CA ALA A 145 27.05 10.45 -11.92
C ALA A 145 27.89 10.01 -10.72
N VAL A 146 27.31 9.22 -9.82
CA VAL A 146 28.07 8.50 -8.80
C VAL A 146 28.89 7.44 -9.52
N THR A 147 30.20 7.53 -9.40
CA THR A 147 31.21 6.57 -9.87
C THR A 147 31.08 5.24 -9.14
N SER A 148 30.02 4.48 -9.43
CA SER A 148 29.88 3.07 -9.05
C SER A 148 29.02 2.35 -10.09
N PRO A 149 29.45 1.20 -10.62
CA PRO A 149 28.78 0.50 -11.69
C PRO A 149 27.64 -0.38 -11.14
N SER A 150 26.56 0.22 -10.64
CA SER A 150 25.30 -0.51 -10.54
C SER A 150 24.65 -0.52 -11.94
N PRO A 151 24.49 -1.66 -12.63
CA PRO A 151 24.17 -1.66 -14.07
C PRO A 151 22.74 -1.29 -14.45
N LYS A 152 21.91 -0.84 -13.49
CA LYS A 152 20.48 -0.62 -13.70
C LYS A 152 19.98 0.52 -12.80
N ASP A 153 19.77 1.69 -13.39
CA ASP A 153 18.95 2.73 -12.79
C ASP A 153 17.48 2.35 -12.98
N LEU A 154 16.77 2.11 -11.88
CA LEU A 154 15.35 1.77 -11.89
C LEU A 154 14.54 3.01 -11.51
N LEU A 155 13.76 3.52 -12.45
CA LEU A 155 12.79 4.58 -12.22
C LEU A 155 11.38 3.99 -12.19
N THR A 156 10.75 4.00 -11.02
CA THR A 156 9.36 3.55 -10.84
C THR A 156 8.46 4.77 -10.66
N MET A 157 7.44 4.88 -11.51
CA MET A 157 6.47 5.98 -11.47
C MET A 157 5.06 5.42 -11.50
N ASN A 158 4.25 5.82 -10.53
CA ASN A 158 2.81 5.60 -10.53
C ASN A 158 2.14 6.97 -10.76
N PHE A 159 1.38 7.11 -11.84
CA PHE A 159 0.71 8.37 -12.17
C PHE A 159 -0.79 8.16 -12.38
N LYS A 160 -1.57 9.20 -12.09
CA LYS A 160 -2.98 9.32 -12.48
C LYS A 160 -3.14 10.62 -13.25
N THR A 161 -3.92 10.59 -14.32
CA THR A 161 -4.14 11.76 -15.17
C THR A 161 -5.61 11.90 -15.54
N VAL A 162 -6.09 13.15 -15.59
CA VAL A 162 -7.42 13.50 -16.12
C VAL A 162 -7.44 13.56 -17.65
N HIS A 163 -6.27 13.68 -18.27
CA HIS A 163 -6.11 13.72 -19.72
C HIS A 163 -5.70 12.36 -20.25
N ASN A 164 -6.36 11.91 -21.31
CA ASN A 164 -6.09 10.62 -21.95
C ASN A 164 -4.93 10.66 -22.97
N SER A 165 -4.29 11.82 -23.16
CA SER A 165 -3.13 11.99 -24.03
C SER A 165 -2.18 13.07 -23.49
N GLY A 166 -0.86 12.88 -23.65
CA GLY A 166 0.18 13.83 -23.26
C GLY A 166 1.55 13.18 -23.06
N VAL A 167 2.61 14.00 -23.00
CA VAL A 167 3.96 13.54 -22.64
C VAL A 167 4.06 13.44 -21.12
N LEU A 168 4.45 12.27 -20.62
CA LEU A 168 4.60 12.00 -19.19
C LEU A 168 6.04 12.17 -18.74
N MET A 169 7.00 11.79 -19.59
CA MET A 169 8.42 11.92 -19.31
C MET A 169 9.18 12.19 -20.59
N HIS A 170 10.18 13.06 -20.51
CA HIS A 170 11.15 13.28 -21.57
C HIS A 170 12.55 13.32 -20.96
N MET A 171 13.42 12.43 -21.42
CA MET A 171 14.83 12.39 -21.04
C MET A 171 15.67 12.69 -22.27
N GLU A 172 16.65 13.56 -22.10
CA GLU A 172 17.67 13.85 -23.10
C GLU A 172 19.02 13.39 -22.57
N GLY A 173 19.67 12.49 -23.30
CA GLY A 173 21.01 12.01 -23.03
C GLY A 173 22.06 12.78 -23.84
N ASN A 174 23.31 12.69 -23.39
CA ASN A 174 24.44 13.25 -24.13
C ASN A 174 24.50 12.65 -25.54
N HIS A 175 24.80 13.49 -26.54
CA HIS A 175 24.84 13.16 -27.98
C HIS A 175 23.48 12.99 -28.67
N GLY A 176 22.41 13.64 -28.17
CA GLY A 176 21.12 13.72 -28.89
C GLY A 176 20.27 12.46 -28.82
N HIS A 177 20.55 11.58 -27.86
CA HIS A 177 19.67 10.47 -27.52
C HIS A 177 18.49 11.01 -26.73
N ASN A 178 17.28 10.60 -27.06
CA ASN A 178 16.13 10.93 -26.22
C ASN A 178 15.25 9.71 -25.96
N LEU A 179 14.64 9.73 -24.78
CA LEU A 179 13.65 8.75 -24.34
C LEU A 179 12.42 9.53 -23.91
N SER A 180 11.27 9.23 -24.51
CA SER A 180 9.99 9.85 -24.14
C SER A 180 8.98 8.79 -23.74
N LEU A 181 8.25 9.04 -22.67
CA LEU A 181 7.09 8.27 -22.24
C LEU A 181 5.85 9.09 -22.55
N GLU A 182 4.98 8.59 -23.42
CA GLU A 182 3.79 9.30 -23.88
C GLU A 182 2.53 8.49 -23.62
N LEU A 183 1.47 9.16 -23.18
CA LEU A 183 0.12 8.62 -23.18
C LEU A 183 -0.57 9.08 -24.47
N LEU A 184 -1.11 8.15 -25.26
CA LEU A 184 -1.86 8.44 -26.48
C LEU A 184 -3.17 7.66 -26.45
N LYS A 185 -4.29 8.36 -26.32
CA LYS A 185 -5.64 7.77 -26.24
C LYS A 185 -5.74 6.66 -25.18
N GLY A 186 -5.16 6.89 -24.00
CA GLY A 186 -5.15 5.95 -22.88
C GLY A 186 -4.13 4.81 -22.98
N LYS A 187 -3.31 4.78 -24.04
CA LYS A 187 -2.24 3.78 -24.19
C LYS A 187 -0.89 4.41 -23.92
N LEU A 188 -0.03 3.70 -23.21
CA LEU A 188 1.31 4.16 -22.88
C LEU A 188 2.30 3.73 -23.98
N PHE A 189 3.12 4.66 -24.44
CA PHE A 189 4.14 4.46 -25.46
C PHE A 189 5.50 4.90 -24.95
N ILE A 190 6.51 4.09 -25.21
CA ILE A 190 7.91 4.44 -24.98
C ILE A 190 8.57 4.70 -26.33
N HIS A 191 9.10 5.91 -26.50
CA HIS A 191 9.84 6.33 -27.68
C HIS A 191 11.32 6.46 -27.34
N PHE A 192 12.17 5.66 -27.97
CA PHE A 192 13.62 5.85 -27.90
C PHE A 192 14.13 6.33 -29.26
N ARG A 193 14.77 7.52 -29.30
CA ARG A 193 15.51 7.99 -30.48
C ARG A 193 17.00 7.94 -30.20
N LYS A 194 17.70 7.14 -31.01
CA LYS A 194 19.15 7.24 -31.13
C LYS A 194 19.47 8.39 -32.11
N ALA A 195 20.69 8.92 -32.11
CA ALA A 195 21.13 10.04 -32.97
C ALA A 195 21.19 9.71 -34.49
N SER A 196 20.37 8.77 -34.96
CA SER A 196 20.14 8.37 -36.36
C SER A 196 18.75 7.69 -36.43
N PRO A 197 18.03 7.73 -37.57
CA PRO A 197 16.58 7.98 -37.63
C PRO A 197 15.66 6.79 -37.28
N VAL A 198 16.15 5.76 -36.60
CA VAL A 198 15.33 4.59 -36.27
C VAL A 198 14.64 4.80 -34.92
N ILE A 199 13.37 5.19 -34.98
CA ILE A 199 12.46 5.19 -33.85
C ILE A 199 12.09 3.74 -33.55
N HIS A 200 12.52 3.21 -32.40
CA HIS A 200 12.02 1.92 -31.92
C HIS A 200 10.76 2.19 -31.07
N LEU A 201 9.59 1.78 -31.59
CA LEU A 201 8.33 1.77 -30.85
C LEU A 201 8.22 0.42 -30.16
N LEU A 202 8.32 0.41 -28.83
CA LEU A 202 7.97 -0.76 -28.04
C LEU A 202 6.55 -0.54 -27.48
N PRO A 203 5.54 -1.30 -27.90
CA PRO A 203 4.26 -1.31 -27.21
C PRO A 203 4.49 -1.88 -25.81
N VAL A 204 4.18 -1.10 -24.78
CA VAL A 204 4.13 -1.59 -23.41
C VAL A 204 2.66 -1.71 -23.04
N GLU A 205 2.23 -2.93 -22.78
CA GLU A 205 0.91 -3.19 -22.21
C GLU A 205 0.97 -2.80 -20.74
N VAL A 206 0.24 -1.76 -20.36
CA VAL A 206 0.05 -1.39 -18.95
C VAL A 206 -1.42 -1.54 -18.64
N ALA A 207 -1.73 -2.42 -17.70
CA ALA A 207 -3.07 -2.52 -17.13
C ALA A 207 -3.37 -1.25 -16.34
N ALA A 208 -4.36 -0.48 -16.78
CA ALA A 208 -4.94 0.58 -15.99
C ALA A 208 -5.81 -0.05 -14.89
N ILE A 209 -5.55 0.28 -13.63
CA ILE A 209 -6.46 0.02 -12.49
C ILE A 209 -7.28 1.28 -12.25
#